data_AF-K2Q3U7-F1
#
_entry.id   AF-K2Q3U7-F1
#
_cell.length_a   1.000
_cell.length_b   1.000
_cell.length_c   1.000
_cell.angle_alpha   90.00
_cell.angle_beta   90.00
_cell.angle_gamma   90.00
#
_symmetry.space_group_name_H-M   'P 1'
#
loop_
_entity.id
_entity.type
_entity.pdbx_description
1 polymer ?
#
loop_
_entity_poly.entity_id
_entity_poly.type
_entity_poly.pdbx_seq_one_letter_code
_entity_poly.pdbx_strand_id
1 'polypeptide(L)'
;MSKLKSTLGIVAIAFITLTVMSCKDNSKEQNSTDGDHSEMNHDNSDGHHDGEKKEMAMSGDGNSQAVLKDYFNLKNALVADDNAKAKTLGATLATTLGNFDVSSNFSDTQKAELKEIIEDAV
;
A
#
# COMPACT_ATOMS: atom_id res chain seq x y z
N MET A 1 -22.94 18.11 33.77
CA MET A 1 -21.58 18.68 33.84
C MET A 1 -20.83 17.87 34.90
N SER A 2 -19.79 17.10 34.69
CA SER A 2 -18.70 17.11 33.71
C SER A 2 -17.97 15.75 33.80
N LYS A 3 -17.84 14.99 32.70
CA LYS A 3 -16.92 13.83 32.62
C LYS A 3 -16.28 13.68 31.22
N LEU A 4 -16.00 14.81 30.56
CA LEU A 4 -15.31 14.88 29.25
C LEU A 4 -13.81 15.16 29.41
N LYS A 5 -13.11 14.47 30.33
CA LYS A 5 -11.67 14.70 30.55
C LYS A 5 -10.92 13.38 30.63
N SER A 6 -10.78 12.67 29.52
CA SER A 6 -9.73 11.64 29.40
C SER A 6 -9.39 11.29 27.95
N THR A 7 -9.23 12.29 27.09
CA THR A 7 -8.72 12.11 25.71
C THR A 7 -7.50 13.02 25.52
N LEU A 8 -6.34 12.65 26.08
CA LEU A 8 -5.04 13.23 25.69
C LEU A 8 -3.87 12.48 26.35
N GLY A 9 -3.61 11.25 25.91
CA GLY A 9 -2.58 10.39 26.50
C GLY A 9 -1.65 9.78 25.45
N ILE A 10 -0.77 10.61 24.87
CA ILE A 10 0.54 10.25 24.30
C ILE A 10 0.52 9.16 23.21
N VAL A 11 0.39 9.59 21.94
CA VAL A 11 0.87 8.82 20.79
C VAL A 11 2.24 9.38 20.42
N ALA A 12 3.29 8.77 20.97
CA ALA A 12 4.67 9.04 20.57
C ALA A 12 5.02 8.11 19.39
N ILE A 13 4.83 8.59 18.15
CA ILE A 13 5.35 7.90 16.97
C ILE A 13 6.85 8.19 16.92
N ALA A 14 7.66 7.23 17.38
CA ALA A 14 9.08 7.24 17.11
C ALA A 14 9.30 6.91 15.63
N PHE A 15 9.39 7.93 14.78
CA PHE A 15 9.95 7.77 13.44
C PHE A 15 11.44 7.50 13.57
N ILE A 16 11.81 6.22 13.65
CA ILE A 16 13.19 5.81 13.44
C ILE A 16 13.48 6.04 11.96
N THR A 17 14.17 7.14 11.66
CA THR A 17 14.75 7.43 10.35
C THR A 17 15.71 6.30 9.98
N LEU A 18 15.28 5.41 9.07
CA LEU A 18 16.17 4.45 8.44
C LEU A 18 17.02 5.21 7.42
N THR A 19 18.08 5.86 7.89
CA THR A 19 19.04 6.51 7.01
C THR A 19 20.44 6.37 7.59
N VAL A 20 21.04 5.20 7.38
CA VAL A 20 22.50 5.09 7.41
C VAL A 20 23.02 4.27 6.23
N MET A 21 23.51 5.04 5.25
CA MET A 21 24.73 4.83 4.47
C MET A 21 24.78 3.70 3.43
N SER A 22 24.31 3.99 2.21
CA SER A 22 25.01 3.54 1.00
C SER A 22 25.87 4.68 0.47
N CYS A 23 27.09 4.75 1.00
CA CYS A 23 28.24 5.51 0.52
C CYS A 23 29.43 4.78 1.14
N LYS A 24 30.53 4.42 0.49
CA LYS A 24 31.15 4.80 -0.78
C LYS A 24 32.41 3.91 -0.82
N ASP A 25 32.70 3.33 -1.98
CA ASP A 25 34.00 2.91 -2.51
C ASP A 25 35.22 2.97 -1.57
N ASN A 26 35.89 1.82 -1.35
CA ASN A 26 37.35 1.81 -1.14
C ASN A 26 38.01 0.44 -1.48
N SER A 27 38.76 0.44 -2.59
CA SER A 27 40.07 -0.20 -2.81
C SER A 27 40.28 -1.73 -2.72
N LYS A 28 40.52 -2.30 -3.91
CA LYS A 28 41.46 -3.38 -4.32
C LYS A 28 41.84 -4.48 -3.32
N GLU A 29 41.61 -5.73 -3.71
CA GLU A 29 42.65 -6.77 -3.76
C GLU A 29 42.30 -7.92 -4.73
N GLN A 30 43.35 -8.57 -5.25
CA GLN A 30 43.38 -9.44 -6.44
C GLN A 30 43.07 -10.92 -6.11
N ASN A 31 42.62 -11.70 -7.11
CA ASN A 31 43.37 -12.81 -7.76
C ASN A 31 42.44 -13.89 -8.37
N SER A 32 42.61 -14.11 -9.68
CA SER A 32 42.45 -15.33 -10.50
C SER A 32 41.25 -16.26 -10.29
N THR A 33 40.48 -16.48 -11.35
CA THR A 33 40.68 -17.63 -12.26
C THR A 33 39.69 -17.57 -13.42
N ASP A 34 40.22 -17.91 -14.59
CA ASP A 34 39.57 -18.13 -15.88
C ASP A 34 38.28 -18.94 -15.76
N GLY A 35 37.23 -18.50 -16.46
CA GLY A 35 35.88 -19.02 -16.29
C GLY A 35 34.91 -18.45 -17.32
N ASP A 36 35.00 -19.01 -18.52
CA ASP A 36 33.92 -19.20 -19.51
C ASP A 36 33.04 -17.98 -19.85
N HIS A 37 33.39 -17.33 -20.97
CA HIS A 37 32.62 -16.24 -21.58
C HIS A 37 31.34 -16.80 -22.21
N SER A 38 30.36 -17.16 -21.37
CA SER A 38 28.98 -17.30 -21.81
C SER A 38 28.43 -15.90 -22.05
N GLU A 39 28.45 -15.50 -23.32
CA GLU A 39 27.84 -14.32 -23.89
C GLU A 39 26.33 -14.34 -23.60
N MET A 40 25.93 -13.85 -22.43
CA MET A 40 24.53 -13.57 -22.10
C MET A 40 24.14 -12.28 -22.81
N ASN A 41 23.60 -12.42 -24.01
CA ASN A 41 22.83 -11.37 -24.67
C ASN A 41 21.64 -11.00 -23.77
N HIS A 42 21.84 -9.98 -22.93
CA HIS A 42 20.77 -9.31 -22.22
C HIS A 42 19.96 -8.53 -23.26
N ASP A 43 18.89 -9.16 -23.77
CA ASP A 43 17.80 -8.46 -24.41
C ASP A 43 17.23 -7.48 -23.37
N ASN A 44 17.71 -6.23 -23.43
CA ASN A 44 17.15 -5.09 -22.74
C ASN A 44 15.83 -4.71 -23.42
N SER A 45 14.91 -5.67 -23.51
CA SER A 45 13.49 -5.35 -23.58
C SER A 45 13.06 -4.91 -22.19
N ASP A 46 13.64 -3.79 -21.73
CA ASP A 46 13.07 -2.97 -20.69
C ASP A 46 11.78 -2.40 -21.27
N GLY A 47 10.72 -3.19 -21.15
CA GLY A 47 9.35 -2.74 -21.27
C GLY A 47 9.13 -1.61 -20.28
N HIS A 48 9.57 -0.41 -20.65
CA HIS A 48 9.22 0.86 -20.10
C HIS A 48 7.70 0.93 -20.20
N HIS A 49 7.03 0.46 -19.14
CA HIS A 49 5.64 0.75 -18.89
C HIS A 49 5.53 2.21 -18.48
N ASP A 50 5.81 3.09 -19.43
CA ASP A 50 5.51 4.50 -19.36
C ASP A 50 3.99 4.66 -19.43
N GLY A 51 3.40 5.11 -18.32
CA GLY A 51 2.09 5.77 -18.32
C GLY A 51 0.83 4.88 -18.26
N GLU A 52 0.95 3.56 -18.30
CA GLU A 52 -0.21 2.69 -18.16
C GLU A 52 -0.59 2.59 -16.69
N LYS A 53 -1.67 3.31 -16.32
CA LYS A 53 -2.47 3.08 -15.11
C LYS A 53 -2.37 1.60 -14.73
N LYS A 54 -1.67 1.30 -13.63
CA LYS A 54 -1.56 -0.07 -13.11
C LYS A 54 -2.94 -0.47 -12.58
N GLU A 55 -3.87 -0.76 -13.48
CA GLU A 55 -5.07 -1.53 -13.18
C GLU A 55 -4.56 -2.90 -12.77
N MET A 56 -4.38 -3.07 -11.46
CA MET A 56 -4.19 -4.39 -10.89
C MET A 56 -5.36 -5.23 -11.35
N ALA A 57 -5.09 -6.27 -12.13
CA ALA A 57 -6.07 -7.27 -12.46
C ALA A 57 -6.53 -7.90 -11.14
N MET A 58 -7.72 -7.51 -10.70
CA MET A 58 -8.31 -7.97 -9.44
C MET A 58 -9.19 -9.18 -9.73
N SER A 59 -8.76 -10.34 -9.26
CA SER A 59 -9.57 -11.56 -9.28
C SER A 59 -10.37 -11.62 -7.98
N GLY A 60 -11.49 -10.91 -7.89
CA GLY A 60 -12.32 -10.85 -6.67
C GLY A 60 -13.81 -10.69 -6.97
N ASP A 61 -14.65 -10.99 -5.98
CA ASP A 61 -16.07 -10.66 -6.06
C ASP A 61 -16.27 -9.15 -6.27
N GLY A 62 -17.38 -8.76 -6.90
CA GLY A 62 -17.58 -7.38 -7.34
C GLY A 62 -17.50 -6.33 -6.22
N ASN A 63 -17.72 -6.72 -4.96
CA ASN A 63 -17.76 -5.81 -3.81
C ASN A 63 -16.37 -5.60 -3.18
N SER A 64 -15.61 -6.67 -2.96
CA SER A 64 -14.21 -6.60 -2.49
C SER A 64 -13.31 -5.91 -3.54
N GLN A 65 -13.57 -6.13 -4.83
CA GLN A 65 -12.85 -5.45 -5.90
C GLN A 65 -13.02 -3.93 -5.84
N ALA A 66 -14.22 -3.43 -5.52
CA ALA A 66 -14.47 -1.99 -5.41
C ALA A 66 -13.66 -1.37 -4.26
N VAL A 67 -13.68 -1.99 -3.08
CA VAL A 67 -12.90 -1.56 -1.91
C VAL A 67 -11.41 -1.50 -2.25
N LEU A 68 -10.87 -2.57 -2.85
CA LEU A 68 -9.45 -2.64 -3.18
C LEU A 68 -9.07 -1.59 -4.23
N LYS A 69 -9.91 -1.37 -5.26
CA LYS A 69 -9.69 -0.34 -6.27
C LYS A 69 -9.61 1.05 -5.65
N ASP A 70 -10.54 1.38 -4.77
CA ASP A 70 -10.58 2.69 -4.12
C ASP A 70 -9.37 2.89 -3.18
N TYR A 71 -8.97 1.84 -2.45
CA TYR A 71 -7.75 1.85 -1.65
C TYR A 71 -6.51 2.11 -2.50
N PHE A 72 -6.36 1.43 -3.63
CA PHE A 72 -5.20 1.62 -4.49
C PHE A 72 -5.18 2.99 -5.17
N ASN A 73 -6.33 3.53 -5.54
CA ASN A 73 -6.43 4.89 -6.04
C ASN A 73 -5.99 5.90 -4.98
N LEU A 74 -6.47 5.75 -3.74
CA LEU A 74 -6.05 6.59 -2.62
C LEU A 74 -4.54 6.47 -2.37
N LYS A 75 -4.01 5.25 -2.29
CA LYS A 75 -2.56 5.00 -2.14
C LYS A 75 -1.76 5.71 -3.22
N ASN A 76 -2.17 5.60 -4.48
CA ASN A 76 -1.47 6.24 -5.59
C ASN A 76 -1.48 7.77 -5.49
N ALA A 77 -2.59 8.36 -5.04
CA ALA A 77 -2.66 9.81 -4.81
C ALA A 77 -1.75 10.25 -3.65
N LEU A 78 -1.70 9.47 -2.57
CA LEU A 78 -0.80 9.73 -1.43
C LEU A 78 0.67 9.59 -1.82
N VAL A 79 1.04 8.57 -2.59
CA VAL A 79 2.41 8.38 -3.10
C VAL A 79 2.83 9.52 -4.04
N ALA A 80 1.86 10.14 -4.74
CA ALA A 80 2.08 11.29 -5.60
C ALA A 80 2.01 12.64 -4.86
N ASP A 81 1.89 12.65 -3.52
CA ASP A 81 1.69 13.84 -2.69
C ASP A 81 0.49 14.72 -3.10
N ASP A 82 -0.51 14.15 -3.80
CA ASP A 82 -1.71 14.86 -4.26
C ASP A 82 -2.78 14.83 -3.17
N ASN A 83 -2.62 15.71 -2.18
CA ASN A 83 -3.51 15.81 -1.02
C ASN A 83 -4.97 16.13 -1.38
N ALA A 84 -5.20 16.92 -2.43
CA ALA A 84 -6.56 17.29 -2.85
C ALA A 84 -7.29 16.08 -3.43
N LYS A 85 -6.61 15.31 -4.29
CA LYS A 85 -7.14 14.07 -4.85
C LYS A 85 -7.27 12.98 -3.79
N ALA A 86 -6.29 12.86 -2.90
CA ALA A 86 -6.32 11.91 -1.78
C ALA A 86 -7.51 12.18 -0.85
N LYS A 87 -7.84 13.44 -0.55
CA LYS A 87 -9.04 13.79 0.22
C LYS A 87 -10.32 13.26 -0.42
N THR A 88 -10.47 13.47 -1.72
CA THR A 88 -11.65 12.99 -2.47
C THR A 88 -11.70 11.47 -2.50
N LEU A 89 -10.59 10.81 -2.81
CA LEU A 89 -10.50 9.35 -2.88
C LEU A 89 -10.65 8.67 -1.52
N GLY A 90 -10.24 9.33 -0.43
CA GLY A 90 -10.48 8.87 0.94
C GLY A 90 -11.97 8.85 1.28
N ALA A 91 -12.71 9.91 0.92
CA ALA A 91 -14.16 9.93 1.08
C ALA A 91 -14.86 8.87 0.21
N THR A 92 -14.36 8.62 -1.00
CA THR A 92 -14.83 7.52 -1.85
C THR A 92 -14.61 6.17 -1.18
N LEU A 93 -13.40 5.89 -0.68
CA LEU A 93 -13.10 4.62 0.01
C LEU A 93 -13.98 4.42 1.26
N ALA A 94 -14.17 5.45 2.08
CA ALA A 94 -15.05 5.37 3.25
C ALA A 94 -16.50 5.05 2.86
N THR A 95 -17.00 5.65 1.76
CA THR A 95 -18.33 5.35 1.22
C THR A 95 -18.43 3.91 0.74
N THR A 96 -17.41 3.41 0.02
CA THR A 96 -17.37 2.04 -0.48
C THR A 96 -17.32 1.02 0.67
N LEU A 97 -16.53 1.28 1.71
CA LEU A 97 -16.48 0.46 2.93
C LEU A 97 -17.81 0.46 3.69
N GLY A 98 -18.43 1.62 3.88
CA GLY A 98 -19.72 1.73 4.56
C GLY A 98 -20.87 1.00 3.83
N ASN A 99 -20.73 0.80 2.52
CA ASN A 99 -21.68 0.05 1.70
C ASN A 99 -21.28 -1.42 1.48
N PHE A 100 -20.17 -1.87 2.09
CA PHE A 100 -19.70 -3.24 1.89
C PHE A 100 -20.67 -4.25 2.51
N ASP A 101 -21.26 -5.09 1.66
CA ASP A 101 -22.15 -6.17 2.09
C ASP A 101 -21.40 -7.27 2.84
N VAL A 102 -21.56 -7.29 4.17
CA VAL A 102 -21.09 -8.37 5.06
C VAL A 102 -22.12 -9.50 5.22
N SER A 103 -23.33 -9.38 4.65
CA SER A 103 -24.41 -10.33 4.94
C SER A 103 -24.22 -11.70 4.29
N SER A 104 -23.52 -11.74 3.16
CA SER A 104 -23.36 -12.93 2.31
C SER A 104 -21.92 -13.47 2.35
N ASN A 105 -21.74 -14.78 2.11
CA ASN A 105 -20.43 -15.43 1.89
C ASN A 105 -19.41 -15.42 3.05
N PHE A 106 -19.79 -14.95 4.24
CA PHE A 106 -18.96 -14.95 5.44
C PHE A 106 -19.57 -15.79 6.58
N SER A 107 -18.73 -16.40 7.40
CA SER A 107 -19.15 -17.00 8.68
C SER A 107 -19.52 -15.92 9.70
N ASP A 108 -20.30 -16.26 10.73
CA ASP A 108 -20.75 -15.28 11.73
C ASP A 108 -19.58 -14.56 12.43
N THR A 109 -18.47 -15.26 12.70
CA THR A 109 -17.24 -14.66 13.24
C THR A 109 -16.64 -13.65 12.27
N GLN A 110 -16.52 -14.00 10.98
CA GLN A 110 -15.99 -13.09 9.96
C GLN A 110 -16.89 -11.86 9.78
N LYS A 111 -18.21 -12.02 9.87
CA LYS A 111 -19.14 -10.88 9.81
C LYS A 111 -18.94 -9.90 10.95
N ALA A 112 -18.73 -10.41 12.17
CA ALA A 112 -18.47 -9.58 13.33
C ALA A 112 -17.15 -8.82 13.17
N GLU A 113 -16.08 -9.51 12.80
CA GLU A 113 -14.76 -8.91 12.56
C GLU A 113 -14.80 -7.86 11.43
N LEU A 114 -15.42 -8.19 10.30
CA LEU A 114 -15.55 -7.26 9.17
C LEU A 114 -16.35 -6.02 9.55
N LYS A 115 -17.41 -6.18 10.35
CA LYS A 115 -18.20 -5.05 10.83
C LYS A 115 -17.39 -4.13 11.73
N GLU A 116 -16.60 -4.68 12.65
CA GLU A 116 -15.71 -3.89 13.52
C GLU A 116 -14.63 -3.16 12.70
N ILE A 117 -14.02 -3.84 11.72
CA ILE A 117 -13.02 -3.23 10.81
C ILE A 117 -13.65 -2.08 10.02
N ILE A 118 -14.86 -2.27 9.48
CA ILE A 118 -15.55 -1.23 8.72
C ILE A 118 -15.89 -0.04 9.63
N GLU A 119 -16.37 -0.28 10.84
CA GLU A 119 -16.73 0.78 11.81
C GLU A 119 -15.52 1.61 12.28
N ASP A 120 -14.33 1.01 12.39
CA ASP A 120 -13.10 1.74 12.72
C ASP A 120 -12.54 2.55 11.53
N ALA A 121 -12.79 2.09 10.31
CA ALA A 121 -12.25 2.69 9.09
C ALA A 121 -13.05 3.89 8.55
N VAL A 122 -14.32 4.06 8.94
CA VAL A 122 -15.25 5.09 8.42
C VAL A 122 -15.53 6.20 9.43
#